data_AF-A0A1Y2DS60-F1
#
_entry.id   AF-A0A1Y2DS60-F1
#
_cell.length_a   1.000
_cell.length_b   1.000
_cell.length_c   1.000
_cell.angle_alpha   90.00
_cell.angle_beta   90.00
_cell.angle_gamma   90.00
#
_symmetry.space_group_name_H-M   'P 1'
#
loop_
_entity.id
_entity.type
_entity.pdbx_description
1 polymer ?
#
loop_
_entity_poly.entity_id
_entity_poly.type
_entity_poly.pdbx_seq_one_letter_code
_entity_poly.pdbx_strand_id
1 'polypeptide(L)'
;KGQLFACPFWKKDPRNYSDCFTKDLKLVKGVKQHLYRRHSNPIRCPLCQHTFDTGDERDEHVREQSCFRCPRVTDDSISSDQVQRLGKRGPAGSTQEEQWFIVWRIVFPTLEPPASPYLNTDLSEEMNDFREF
;
A
#
# COMPACT_ATOMS: atom_id res chain seq x y z
N LYS A 1 14.15 -6.21 -21.72
CA LYS A 1 13.81 -5.43 -20.51
C LYS A 1 12.67 -6.15 -19.81
N GLY A 2 12.71 -6.33 -18.48
CA GLY A 2 11.66 -7.05 -17.74
C GLY A 2 10.45 -6.18 -17.43
N GLN A 3 9.26 -6.77 -17.34
CA GLN A 3 8.06 -6.09 -16.86
C GLN A 3 8.16 -5.89 -15.34
N LEU A 4 7.81 -4.69 -14.86
CA LEU A 4 7.76 -4.36 -13.43
C LEU A 4 6.30 -4.30 -12.97
N PHE A 5 6.01 -4.82 -11.78
CA PHE A 5 4.71 -4.64 -11.16
C PHE A 5 4.54 -3.19 -10.73
N ALA A 6 3.31 -2.70 -10.83
CA ALA A 6 2.96 -1.39 -10.31
C ALA A 6 2.59 -1.48 -8.82
N CYS A 7 2.76 -0.37 -8.10
CA CYS A 7 2.14 -0.23 -6.79
C CYS A 7 0.61 -0.13 -6.96
N PRO A 8 -0.20 -0.88 -6.19
CA PRO A 8 -1.66 -0.74 -6.23
C PRO A 8 -2.16 0.68 -5.99
N PHE A 9 -1.50 1.44 -5.10
CA PHE A 9 -1.89 2.83 -4.82
C PHE A 9 -1.61 3.76 -5.99
N TRP A 10 -0.46 3.60 -6.65
CA TRP A 10 -0.18 4.32 -7.89
C TRP A 10 -1.19 3.96 -8.99
N LYS A 11 -1.50 2.68 -9.15
CA LYS A 11 -2.53 2.21 -10.10
C LYS A 11 -3.94 2.75 -9.83
N LYS A 12 -4.28 3.00 -8.56
CA LYS A 12 -5.57 3.60 -8.18
C LYS A 12 -5.59 5.10 -8.46
N ASP A 13 -4.49 5.79 -8.15
CA ASP A 13 -4.40 7.24 -8.25
C ASP A 13 -2.93 7.67 -8.48
N PRO A 14 -2.49 7.71 -9.75
CA PRO A 14 -1.11 8.01 -10.09
C PRO A 14 -0.65 9.39 -9.57
N ARG A 15 -1.58 10.35 -9.45
CA ARG A 15 -1.31 11.74 -9.06
C ARG A 15 -0.96 11.85 -7.59
N ASN A 16 -1.70 11.16 -6.73
CA ASN A 16 -1.47 11.19 -5.29
C ASN A 16 -0.34 10.26 -4.83
N TYR A 17 0.09 9.31 -5.68
CA TYR A 17 1.08 8.29 -5.32
C TYR A 17 2.28 8.22 -6.29
N SER A 18 2.61 9.30 -6.98
CA SER A 18 3.71 9.38 -7.97
C SER A 18 5.05 8.84 -7.45
N ASP A 19 5.39 9.07 -6.17
CA ASP A 19 6.58 8.52 -5.50
C ASP A 19 6.70 6.98 -5.57
N CYS A 20 5.58 6.28 -5.80
CA CYS A 20 5.51 4.83 -5.91
C CYS A 20 5.85 4.31 -7.32
N PHE A 21 5.86 5.18 -8.35
CA PHE A 21 6.20 4.82 -9.74
C PHE A 21 7.66 4.35 -9.87
N THR A 22 8.57 5.00 -9.15
CA THR A 22 10.02 4.75 -9.24
C THR A 22 10.48 3.44 -8.62
N LYS A 23 9.57 2.62 -8.06
CA LYS A 23 9.95 1.42 -7.33
C LYS A 23 10.11 0.22 -8.28
N ASP A 24 11.28 -0.40 -8.19
CA ASP A 24 11.62 -1.61 -8.95
C ASP A 24 10.94 -2.86 -8.36
N LEU A 25 9.64 -3.01 -8.60
CA LEU A 25 8.84 -4.11 -8.06
C LEU A 25 8.81 -5.30 -9.04
N LYS A 26 9.91 -6.05 -9.11
CA LYS A 26 10.04 -7.22 -10.02
C LYS A 26 9.17 -8.43 -9.62
N LEU A 27 8.79 -8.55 -8.35
CA LEU A 27 8.05 -9.67 -7.79
C LEU A 27 6.97 -9.17 -6.84
N VAL A 28 5.89 -9.94 -6.67
CA VAL A 28 4.80 -9.62 -5.72
C VAL A 28 5.29 -9.56 -4.27
N LYS A 29 6.35 -10.30 -3.92
CA LYS A 29 6.99 -10.14 -2.61
C LYS A 29 7.50 -8.71 -2.39
N GLY A 30 8.07 -8.10 -3.43
CA GLY A 30 8.50 -6.71 -3.41
C GLY A 30 7.32 -5.74 -3.28
N VAL A 31 6.23 -6.00 -4.01
CA VAL A 31 4.98 -5.22 -3.90
C VAL A 31 4.44 -5.25 -2.46
N LYS A 32 4.33 -6.44 -1.85
CA LYS A 32 3.88 -6.60 -0.46
C LYS A 32 4.78 -5.87 0.53
N GLN A 33 6.10 -5.96 0.37
CA GLN A 33 7.05 -5.24 1.22
C GLN A 33 6.93 -3.72 1.07
N HIS A 34 6.75 -3.23 -0.16
CA HIS A 34 6.53 -1.82 -0.44
C HIS A 34 5.24 -1.32 0.23
N LEU A 35 4.12 -2.05 0.04
CA LEU A 35 2.85 -1.76 0.71
C LEU A 35 3.00 -1.71 2.23
N TYR A 36 3.70 -2.69 2.81
CA TYR A 36 3.95 -2.70 4.25
C TYR A 36 4.75 -1.48 4.73
N ARG A 37 5.74 -1.00 3.96
CA ARG A 37 6.60 0.11 4.37
C ARG A 37 6.02 1.50 4.09
N ARG A 38 5.18 1.63 3.06
CA ARG A 38 4.75 2.94 2.54
C ARG A 38 3.26 3.21 2.67
N HIS A 39 2.46 2.16 2.81
CA HIS A 39 1.01 2.28 2.82
C HIS A 39 0.39 1.67 4.06
N SER A 40 1.14 1.05 4.98
CA SER A 40 0.57 0.53 6.22
C SER A 40 0.14 1.65 7.15
N ASN A 41 -0.98 1.42 7.86
CA ASN A 41 -1.49 2.41 8.80
C ASN A 41 -0.43 2.63 9.90
N PRO A 42 0.09 3.86 10.06
CA PRO A 42 1.10 4.13 11.06
C PRO A 42 0.54 3.88 12.46
N ILE A 43 1.43 3.58 13.41
CA ILE A 43 1.04 3.35 14.80
C ILE A 43 0.61 4.70 15.37
N ARG A 44 -0.70 4.91 15.54
CA ARG A 44 -1.26 6.20 15.98
C ARG A 44 -1.77 6.15 17.42
N CYS A 45 -1.61 7.25 18.13
CA CYS A 45 -2.33 7.46 19.39
C CYS A 45 -3.85 7.50 19.13
N PRO A 46 -4.68 6.75 19.89
CA PRO A 46 -6.12 6.74 19.70
C PRO A 46 -6.80 8.06 20.08
N LEU A 47 -6.10 8.95 20.81
CA LEU A 47 -6.60 10.27 21.21
C LEU A 47 -6.20 11.34 20.21
N CYS A 48 -4.89 11.58 20.05
CA CYS A 48 -4.38 12.73 19.30
C CYS A 48 -3.95 12.43 17.85
N GLN A 49 -4.01 11.16 17.43
CA GLN A 49 -3.59 10.70 16.10
C GLN A 49 -2.09 10.91 15.76
N HIS A 50 -1.25 11.31 16.73
CA HIS A 50 0.19 11.35 16.55
C HIS A 50 0.73 9.96 16.19
N THR A 51 1.67 9.90 15.25
CA THR A 51 2.27 8.66 14.74
C THR A 51 3.56 8.33 15.45
N PHE A 52 3.80 7.04 15.68
CA PHE A 52 4.98 6.50 16.35
C PHE A 52 5.61 5.41 15.49
N ASP A 53 6.90 5.18 15.68
CA ASP A 53 7.61 4.07 15.02
C ASP A 53 7.27 2.73 15.67
N THR A 54 7.03 2.70 16.99
CA THR A 54 6.69 1.49 17.73
C THR A 54 5.41 1.61 18.56
N GLY A 55 4.82 0.45 18.88
CA GLY A 55 3.66 0.36 19.77
C GLY A 55 3.98 0.84 21.18
N ASP A 56 5.19 0.56 21.67
CA ASP A 56 5.63 0.89 23.02
C ASP A 56 5.73 2.40 23.22
N GLU A 57 6.31 3.14 22.26
CA GLU A 57 6.35 4.61 22.27
C GLU A 57 4.94 5.22 22.28
N ARG A 58 4.02 4.65 21.49
CA ARG A 58 2.61 5.07 21.51
C ARG A 58 1.96 4.81 22.86
N ASP A 59 2.21 3.63 23.46
CA ASP A 59 1.65 3.25 24.75
C ASP A 59 2.20 4.13 25.89
N GLU A 60 3.51 4.45 25.86
CA GLU A 60 4.13 5.42 26.77
C GLU A 60 3.45 6.80 26.63
N HIS A 61 3.36 7.32 25.41
CA HIS A 61 2.67 8.58 25.15
C HIS A 61 1.23 8.63 25.67
N VAL A 62 0.48 7.52 25.52
CA VAL A 62 -0.89 7.41 26.05
C VAL A 62 -0.89 7.38 27.59
N ARG A 63 0.07 6.70 28.22
CA ARG A 63 0.23 6.66 29.69
C ARG A 63 0.58 8.02 30.28
N GLU A 64 1.37 8.84 29.57
CA GLU A 64 1.71 10.19 29.98
C GLU A 64 0.51 11.16 29.94
N GLN A 65 -0.60 10.78 29.30
CA GLN A 65 -1.84 11.58 29.20
C GLN A 65 -1.63 13.03 28.70
N SER A 66 -0.52 13.28 27.99
CA SER A 66 -0.07 14.61 27.61
C SER A 66 -0.66 15.10 26.28
N CYS A 67 -1.68 14.42 25.76
CA CYS A 67 -2.28 14.73 24.46
C CYS A 67 -3.80 14.89 24.53
N PHE A 68 -4.34 15.62 23.57
CA PHE A 68 -5.77 15.92 23.48
C PHE A 68 -6.44 15.13 22.36
N ARG A 69 -7.73 14.83 22.55
CA ARG A 69 -8.53 14.13 21.55
C ARG A 69 -8.68 15.00 20.29
N CYS A 70 -8.39 14.43 19.13
CA CYS A 70 -8.66 15.04 17.83
C CYS A 70 -9.50 14.09 16.95
N PRO A 71 -10.08 14.60 15.84
CA PRO A 71 -10.78 13.76 14.87
C PRO A 71 -9.85 12.67 14.31
N ARG A 72 -10.40 11.48 14.07
CA ARG A 72 -9.65 10.39 13.43
C ARG A 72 -9.23 10.79 12.03
N VAL A 73 -7.95 10.58 11.70
CA VAL A 73 -7.45 10.75 10.34
C VAL A 73 -7.89 9.56 9.49
N THR A 74 -8.70 9.81 8.47
CA THR A 74 -9.00 8.85 7.41
C THR A 74 -7.91 8.95 6.35
N ASP A 75 -6.87 8.13 6.49
CA ASP A 75 -5.85 7.98 5.47
C ASP A 75 -6.16 6.73 4.64
N ASP A 76 -5.79 6.75 3.36
CA ASP A 76 -5.91 5.63 2.42
C ASP A 76 -4.97 4.44 2.77
N SER A 77 -4.42 4.40 3.99
CA SER A 77 -3.57 3.32 4.48
C SER A 77 -4.23 1.94 4.55
N ILE A 78 -3.43 0.88 4.37
CA ILE A 78 -3.84 -0.51 4.61
C ILE A 78 -3.96 -0.80 6.10
N SER A 79 -5.09 -1.38 6.49
CA SER A 79 -5.40 -1.81 7.86
C SER A 79 -4.51 -2.99 8.29
N SER A 80 -4.37 -3.19 9.60
CA SER A 80 -3.62 -4.31 10.18
C SER A 80 -4.13 -5.68 9.71
N ASP A 81 -5.46 -5.84 9.51
CA ASP A 81 -6.03 -7.05 8.91
C ASP A 81 -5.52 -7.26 7.47
N GLN A 82 -5.52 -6.21 6.66
CA GLN A 82 -5.03 -6.26 5.28
C GLN A 82 -3.54 -6.60 5.26
N VAL A 83 -2.73 -6.01 6.14
CA VAL A 83 -1.31 -6.35 6.32
C VAL A 83 -1.14 -7.84 6.64
N GLN A 84 -1.91 -8.36 7.60
CA GLN A 84 -1.86 -9.78 7.97
C GLN A 84 -2.23 -10.68 6.79
N ARG A 85 -3.26 -10.31 6.02
CA ARG A 85 -3.68 -11.06 4.82
C ARG A 85 -2.63 -11.00 3.71
N LEU A 86 -1.99 -9.85 3.49
CA LEU A 86 -0.90 -9.69 2.53
C LEU A 86 0.33 -10.54 2.94
N GLY A 87 0.58 -10.72 4.23
CA GLY A 87 1.65 -11.58 4.75
C GLY A 87 1.49 -13.07 4.42
N LYS A 88 0.26 -13.53 4.11
CA LYS A 88 0.01 -14.92 3.75
C LYS A 88 0.59 -15.25 2.37
N ARG A 89 1.06 -16.50 2.19
CA ARG A 89 1.45 -17.02 0.88
C ARG A 89 0.22 -17.10 -0.02
N GLY A 90 0.40 -16.80 -1.31
CA GLY A 90 -0.64 -17.00 -2.31
C GLY A 90 -0.96 -18.48 -2.51
N PRO A 91 -2.08 -18.79 -3.17
CA PRO A 91 -2.45 -20.17 -3.50
C PRO A 91 -1.34 -20.86 -4.30
N ALA A 92 -1.11 -22.15 -4.03
CA ALA A 92 -0.10 -22.93 -4.73
C ALA A 92 -0.38 -22.95 -6.24
N GLY A 93 0.67 -22.80 -7.06
CA GLY A 93 0.55 -22.78 -8.52
C GLY A 93 0.14 -21.44 -9.14
N SER A 94 -0.20 -20.42 -8.33
CA SER A 94 -0.52 -19.08 -8.86
C SER A 94 0.71 -18.35 -9.42
N THR A 95 0.51 -17.70 -10.55
CA THR A 95 1.49 -16.82 -11.20
C THR A 95 1.70 -15.52 -10.41
N GLN A 96 2.78 -14.80 -10.71
CA GLN A 96 3.02 -13.48 -10.09
C GLN A 96 1.90 -12.48 -10.43
N GLU A 97 1.36 -12.51 -11.64
CA GLU A 97 0.24 -11.65 -12.04
C GLU A 97 -1.03 -11.93 -11.21
N GLU A 98 -1.43 -13.20 -11.09
CA GLU A 98 -2.59 -13.57 -10.28
C GLU A 98 -2.40 -13.19 -8.80
N GLN A 99 -1.18 -13.36 -8.28
CA GLN A 99 -0.85 -12.93 -6.92
C GLN A 99 -0.94 -11.41 -6.74
N TRP A 100 -0.59 -10.64 -7.77
CA TRP A 100 -0.77 -9.18 -7.74
C TRP A 100 -2.26 -8.80 -7.68
N PHE A 101 -3.12 -9.45 -8.45
CA PHE A 101 -4.57 -9.21 -8.36
C PHE A 101 -5.19 -9.67 -7.04
N ILE A 102 -4.62 -10.69 -6.39
CA ILE A 102 -4.98 -11.03 -4.99
C ILE A 102 -4.59 -9.88 -4.06
N VAL A 103 -3.39 -9.31 -4.22
CA VAL A 103 -2.97 -8.12 -3.46
C VAL A 103 -3.93 -6.97 -3.68
N TRP A 104 -4.28 -6.64 -4.93
CA TRP A 104 -5.27 -5.60 -5.26
C TRP A 104 -6.57 -5.78 -4.49
N ARG A 105 -7.19 -6.96 -4.57
CA ARG A 105 -8.47 -7.27 -3.90
C ARG A 105 -8.39 -7.23 -2.38
N ILE A 106 -7.21 -7.45 -1.79
CA ILE A 106 -7.01 -7.28 -0.36
C ILE A 106 -6.96 -5.79 0.00
N VAL A 107 -6.22 -4.99 -0.78
CA VAL A 107 -6.00 -3.55 -0.54
C VAL A 107 -7.25 -2.73 -0.84
N PHE A 108 -7.94 -3.04 -1.95
CA PHE A 108 -9.13 -2.33 -2.43
C PHE A 108 -10.28 -3.32 -2.68
N PRO A 109 -10.95 -3.80 -1.62
CA PRO A 109 -11.98 -4.83 -1.76
C PRO A 109 -13.23 -4.39 -2.53
N THR A 110 -13.46 -3.08 -2.65
CA THR A 110 -14.62 -2.49 -3.31
C THR A 110 -14.32 -1.91 -4.70
N LEU A 111 -13.04 -1.93 -5.14
CA LEU A 111 -12.64 -1.40 -6.43
C LEU A 111 -12.39 -2.52 -7.43
N GLU A 112 -12.79 -2.29 -8.67
CA GLU A 112 -12.43 -3.19 -9.77
C GLU A 112 -10.91 -3.16 -10.01
N PRO A 113 -10.30 -4.31 -10.29
CA PRO A 113 -8.88 -4.37 -10.63
C PRO A 113 -8.60 -3.70 -11.98
N PRO A 114 -7.42 -3.07 -12.15
CA PRO A 114 -7.02 -2.50 -13.42
C PRO A 114 -6.80 -3.60 -14.46
N ALA A 115 -6.79 -3.23 -15.74
CA ALA A 115 -6.60 -4.17 -16.84
C ALA A 115 -5.22 -4.87 -16.82
N SER A 116 -4.21 -4.28 -16.16
CA SER A 116 -2.86 -4.85 -16.07
C SER A 116 -2.19 -4.53 -14.74
N PRO A 117 -1.44 -5.47 -14.14
CA PRO A 117 -0.71 -5.26 -12.90
C PRO A 117 0.66 -4.57 -13.13
N TYR A 118 1.04 -4.33 -14.39
CA TYR A 118 2.39 -3.89 -14.76
C TYR A 118 2.48 -2.39 -15.04
N LEU A 119 3.69 -1.86 -14.84
CA LEU A 119 4.12 -0.60 -15.43
C LEU A 119 4.64 -0.86 -16.84
N ASN A 120 4.38 0.06 -17.76
CA ASN A 120 5.04 0.05 -19.06
C ASN A 120 6.40 0.72 -18.93
N THR A 121 7.44 -0.09 -18.89
CA THR A 121 8.82 0.33 -18.59
C THR A 121 9.54 1.03 -19.74
N ASP A 122 8.92 1.11 -20.92
CA ASP A 122 9.38 1.92 -22.06
C ASP A 122 8.66 3.27 -22.14
N LEU A 123 7.73 3.56 -21.22
CA LEU A 123 6.97 4.81 -21.16
C LEU A 123 7.35 5.61 -19.91
N SER A 124 7.35 6.94 -20.04
CA SER A 124 7.46 7.86 -18.91
C SER A 124 6.24 7.73 -17.96
N GLU A 125 6.34 8.29 -16.75
CA GLU A 125 5.26 8.29 -15.76
C GLU A 125 3.97 8.90 -16.33
N GLU A 126 4.11 10.07 -16.97
CA GLU A 126 3.07 10.79 -17.70
C GLU A 126 2.39 9.92 -18.76
N MET A 127 3.13 9.12 -19.53
CA MET A 127 2.56 8.20 -20.54
C MET A 127 1.88 6.96 -19.94
N ASN A 128 2.24 6.56 -18.72
CA ASN A 128 1.54 5.48 -18.02
C ASN A 128 0.22 5.99 -17.41
N ASP A 129 0.18 7.21 -16.88
CA ASP A 129 -1.04 7.85 -16.32
C ASP A 129 -2.17 7.94 -17.37
N PHE A 130 -1.88 8.44 -18.58
CA PHE A 130 -2.89 8.58 -19.66
C PHE A 130 -3.58 7.27 -20.07
N ARG A 131 -2.99 6.11 -19.78
CA ARG A 131 -3.56 4.80 -20.14
C ARG A 131 -4.46 4.21 -19.07
N GLU A 132 -4.46 4.79 -17.88
CA GLU A 132 -5.27 4.31 -16.75
C GLU A 132 -6.63 5.03 -16.67
N PHE A 133 -6.85 6.03 -17.54
CA PHE A 133 -8.12 6.75 -17.74
C PHE A 133 -8.95 6.17 -18.88
#